data_AF-A0A699X6J0-F1
#
_entry.id   AF-A0A699X6J0-F1
#
_cell.length_a   1.000
_cell.length_b   1.000
_cell.length_c   1.000
_cell.angle_alpha   90.00
_cell.angle_beta   90.00
_cell.angle_gamma   90.00
#
_symmetry.space_group_name_H-M   'P 1'
#
loop_
_entity.id
_entity.type
_entity.pdbx_description
1 polymer ?
#
loop_
_entity_poly.entity_id
_entity_poly.type
_entity_poly.pdbx_seq_one_letter_code
_entity_poly.pdbx_strand_id
1 'polypeptide(L)'
;RRKCSRPVAMAEPISGATPLEGYGKRILMVIGTPKTISLGHALGEAYAQGARSQGHVVRVLKLEELDFDPVLRGGYESSQTLEHDLLEAQREIHW
;
A
#
# COMPACT_ATOMS: atom_id res chain seq x y z
N ARG A 1 -32.04 -25.26 -13.24
CA ARG A 1 -31.05 -24.48 -12.46
C ARG A 1 -29.73 -24.47 -13.22
N ARG A 2 -29.47 -23.46 -14.04
CA ARG A 2 -28.20 -23.36 -14.80
C ARG A 2 -27.12 -22.85 -13.84
N LYS A 3 -26.17 -23.71 -13.46
CA LYS A 3 -24.92 -23.27 -12.82
C LYS A 3 -24.13 -22.51 -13.88
N CYS A 4 -24.21 -21.19 -13.85
CA CYS A 4 -23.35 -20.33 -14.64
C CYS A 4 -21.99 -20.25 -13.92
N SER A 5 -21.12 -21.23 -14.15
CA SER A 5 -19.71 -21.13 -13.75
C SER A 5 -19.03 -20.17 -14.72
N ARG A 6 -18.94 -18.89 -14.35
CA ARG A 6 -18.11 -17.94 -15.10
C ARG A 6 -16.66 -18.39 -14.95
N PRO A 7 -15.91 -18.59 -16.05
CA PRO A 7 -14.47 -18.78 -15.94
C PRO A 7 -13.87 -17.50 -15.34
N VAL A 8 -13.14 -17.64 -14.24
CA VAL A 8 -12.22 -16.60 -13.78
C VAL A 8 -11.22 -16.41 -14.92
N ALA A 9 -11.33 -15.28 -15.62
CA ALA A 9 -10.31 -14.85 -16.55
C ALA A 9 -9.00 -14.79 -15.76
N MET A 10 -8.01 -15.58 -16.17
CA MET A 10 -6.67 -15.46 -15.63
C MET A 10 -6.18 -14.08 -16.03
N ALA A 11 -6.15 -13.16 -15.07
CA ALA A 11 -5.55 -11.85 -15.26
C ALA A 11 -4.08 -12.06 -15.65
N GLU A 12 -3.69 -11.51 -16.79
CA GLU A 12 -2.31 -11.56 -17.27
C GLU A 12 -1.36 -11.05 -16.18
N PRO A 13 -0.15 -11.62 -16.05
CA PRO A 13 0.80 -11.19 -15.04
C PRO A 13 1.28 -9.78 -15.38
N ILE A 14 0.63 -8.77 -14.82
CA ILE A 14 1.12 -7.40 -14.81
C ILE A 14 2.49 -7.46 -14.13
N SER A 15 3.58 -7.39 -14.90
CA SER A 15 4.92 -7.43 -14.35
C SER A 15 5.09 -6.26 -13.39
N GLY A 16 5.30 -6.54 -12.11
CA GLY A 16 5.29 -5.52 -11.07
C GLY A 16 6.16 -5.94 -9.91
N ALA A 17 7.34 -5.31 -9.83
CA ALA A 17 8.31 -5.29 -8.73
C ALA A 17 8.81 -6.65 -8.21
N THR A 18 9.83 -7.17 -8.91
CA THR A 18 10.75 -8.25 -8.51
C THR A 18 10.12 -9.66 -8.40
N PRO A 19 10.76 -10.72 -8.94
CA PRO A 19 10.28 -12.08 -8.75
C PRO A 19 10.45 -12.49 -7.27
N LEU A 20 9.40 -12.32 -6.47
CA LEU A 20 9.17 -13.26 -5.36
C LEU A 20 8.84 -14.60 -6.02
N GLU A 21 9.26 -15.73 -5.46
CA GLU A 21 8.99 -17.06 -6.01
C GLU A 21 7.45 -17.28 -6.14
N GLY A 22 6.86 -16.88 -7.28
CA GLY A 22 5.41 -16.89 -7.54
C GLY A 22 4.87 -15.67 -8.30
N TYR A 23 3.57 -15.65 -8.58
CA TYR A 23 2.84 -14.52 -9.24
C TYR A 23 2.49 -13.36 -8.27
N GLY A 24 3.01 -13.40 -7.04
CA GLY A 24 2.67 -12.47 -5.97
C GLY A 24 3.13 -11.05 -6.24
N LYS A 25 2.26 -10.07 -5.99
CA LYS A 25 2.58 -8.63 -6.08
C LYS A 25 3.10 -8.11 -4.75
N ARG A 26 3.98 -7.10 -4.80
CA ARG A 26 4.33 -6.24 -3.66
C ARG A 26 3.38 -5.05 -3.64
N ILE A 27 2.68 -4.88 -2.53
CA ILE A 27 1.67 -3.83 -2.38
C ILE A 27 2.01 -3.05 -1.13
N LEU A 28 2.34 -1.76 -1.30
CA LEU A 28 2.39 -0.80 -0.21
C LEU A 28 1.05 -0.05 -0.17
N MET A 29 0.32 -0.22 0.93
CA MET A 29 -0.94 0.49 1.16
C MET A 29 -0.71 1.64 2.13
N VAL A 30 -1.01 2.87 1.68
CA VAL A 30 -0.89 4.09 2.50
C VAL A 30 -2.27 4.47 3.05
N ILE A 31 -2.39 4.53 4.37
CA ILE A 31 -3.61 4.92 5.08
C ILE A 31 -3.45 6.35 5.58
N GLY A 32 -4.32 7.26 5.14
CA GLY A 32 -4.27 8.70 5.46
C GLY A 32 -5.37 9.21 6.37
N THR A 33 -5.96 8.33 7.19
CA THR A 33 -7.04 8.73 8.09
C THR A 33 -6.50 8.92 9.50
N PRO A 34 -6.71 10.09 10.14
CA PRO A 34 -6.21 10.35 11.49
C PRO A 34 -6.98 9.56 12.56
N LYS A 35 -8.04 8.83 12.18
CA LYS A 35 -8.87 8.03 13.09
C LYS A 35 -8.47 6.57 12.97
N THR A 36 -7.99 6.00 14.08
CA THR A 36 -7.64 4.58 14.23
C THR A 36 -8.82 3.65 13.92
N ILE A 37 -10.04 4.08 14.20
CA ILE A 37 -11.28 3.35 13.86
C ILE A 37 -12.07 4.21 12.88
N SER A 38 -12.00 3.86 11.60
CA SER A 38 -12.73 4.52 10.52
C SER A 38 -13.12 3.51 9.44
N LEU A 39 -14.07 3.90 8.57
CA LEU A 39 -14.42 3.10 7.40
C LEU A 39 -13.20 2.83 6.50
N GLY A 40 -12.30 3.81 6.36
CA GLY A 40 -11.07 3.66 5.59
C GLY A 40 -10.16 2.57 6.14
N HIS A 41 -10.02 2.51 7.47
CA HIS A 41 -9.29 1.43 8.14
C HIS A 41 -9.91 0.06 7.89
N ALA A 42 -11.23 -0.07 8.02
CA ALA A 42 -11.93 -1.33 7.78
C ALA A 42 -11.80 -1.81 6.32
N LEU A 43 -11.89 -0.88 5.35
CA LEU A 43 -11.70 -1.18 3.94
C LEU A 43 -10.26 -1.58 3.62
N GLY A 44 -9.29 -0.88 4.21
CA GLY A 44 -7.87 -1.19 4.05
C GLY A 44 -7.53 -2.58 4.58
N GLU A 45 -8.04 -2.93 5.76
CA GLU A 45 -7.84 -4.26 6.34
C GLU A 45 -8.46 -5.36 5.48
N ALA A 46 -9.70 -5.16 5.02
CA ALA A 46 -10.38 -6.11 4.13
C ALA A 46 -9.61 -6.31 2.81
N TYR A 47 -9.08 -5.23 2.23
CA TYR A 47 -8.26 -5.29 1.03
C TYR A 47 -6.95 -6.04 1.28
N ALA A 48 -6.24 -5.71 2.36
CA ALA A 48 -4.98 -6.35 2.71
C ALA A 48 -5.15 -7.86 2.94
N GLN A 49 -6.22 -8.26 3.63
CA GLN A 49 -6.57 -9.66 3.83
C GLN A 49 -6.87 -10.37 2.50
N GLY A 50 -7.65 -9.74 1.62
CA GLY A 50 -7.96 -10.25 0.28
C GLY A 50 -6.70 -10.45 -0.57
N ALA A 51 -5.83 -9.47 -0.63
CA ALA A 51 -4.58 -9.54 -1.40
C ALA A 51 -3.61 -10.61 -0.84
N ARG A 52 -3.46 -10.68 0.49
CA ARG A 52 -2.65 -11.73 1.14
C ARG A 52 -3.18 -13.14 0.83
N SER A 53 -4.51 -13.32 0.78
CA SER A 53 -5.11 -14.61 0.41
C SER A 53 -4.79 -15.07 -1.01
N GLN A 54 -4.42 -14.14 -1.91
CA GLN A 54 -4.01 -14.42 -3.29
C GLN A 54 -2.47 -14.54 -3.44
N GLY A 55 -1.74 -14.64 -2.33
CA GLY A 55 -0.27 -14.75 -2.33
C GLY A 55 0.45 -13.43 -2.61
N HIS A 56 -0.21 -12.29 -2.44
CA HIS A 56 0.45 -10.98 -2.51
C HIS A 56 1.04 -10.59 -1.15
N VAL A 57 2.13 -9.84 -1.17
CA VAL A 57 2.74 -9.28 0.03
C VAL A 57 2.24 -7.86 0.20
N VAL A 58 1.51 -7.61 1.29
CA VAL A 58 0.93 -6.31 1.60
C VAL A 58 1.61 -5.71 2.83
N ARG A 59 2.22 -4.55 2.65
CA ARG A 59 2.70 -3.68 3.72
C ARG A 59 1.76 -2.50 3.90
N VAL A 60 1.61 -2.02 5.13
CA VAL A 60 0.71 -0.93 5.46
C VAL A 60 1.53 0.19 6.08
N LEU A 61 1.45 1.38 5.48
CA LEU A 61 2.03 2.60 5.99
C LEU A 61 0.88 3.49 6.49
N LYS A 62 0.86 3.77 7.79
CA LYS A 62 -0.15 4.61 8.41
C LYS A 62 0.40 6.01 8.60
N LEU A 63 -0.18 6.98 7.91
CA LEU A 63 0.29 8.37 7.96
C LEU A 63 0.12 8.98 9.35
N GLU A 64 -0.83 8.51 10.14
CA GLU A 64 -1.05 8.99 11.52
C GLU A 64 0.01 8.50 12.52
N GLU A 65 0.78 7.47 12.16
CA GLU A 65 1.86 6.93 13.00
C GLU A 65 3.22 7.54 12.63
N LEU A 66 3.32 8.28 11.52
CA LEU A 66 4.55 8.95 11.09
C LEU A 66 4.74 10.28 11.81
N ASP A 67 5.96 10.53 12.29
CA ASP A 67 6.39 11.78 12.89
C ASP A 67 7.19 12.62 11.88
N PHE A 68 6.52 13.59 11.26
CA PHE A 68 7.13 14.54 10.32
C PHE A 68 6.37 15.87 10.29
N ASP A 69 7.00 16.95 9.81
CA ASP A 69 6.31 18.22 9.58
C ASP A 69 5.56 18.19 8.23
N PRO A 70 4.21 18.17 8.22
CA PRO A 70 3.47 18.18 6.96
C PRO A 70 3.50 19.54 6.25
N VAL A 71 4.04 20.59 6.88
CA VAL A 71 4.11 21.94 6.31
C VAL A 71 5.40 22.11 5.53
N LEU A 72 5.26 22.31 4.22
CA LEU A 72 6.35 22.65 3.30
C LEU A 72 6.78 24.11 3.50
N ARG A 73 7.59 24.39 4.53
CA ARG A 73 7.95 25.75 4.97
C ARG A 73 8.70 26.57 3.90
N GLY A 74 9.45 25.90 3.03
CA GLY A 74 10.24 26.51 1.96
C GLY A 74 9.55 26.53 0.59
N GLY A 75 8.27 26.12 0.54
CA GLY A 75 7.57 25.88 -0.72
C GLY A 75 8.31 24.89 -1.62
N TYR A 76 8.09 24.98 -2.93
CA TYR A 76 8.81 24.16 -3.91
C TYR A 76 10.19 24.73 -4.29
N GLU A 77 10.57 25.89 -3.74
CA GLU A 77 11.83 26.57 -4.07
C GLU A 77 13.03 26.00 -3.31
N SER A 78 12.79 25.31 -2.20
CA SER A 78 13.85 24.71 -1.38
C SER A 78 13.46 23.32 -0.89
N SER A 79 14.41 22.38 -0.95
CA SER A 79 14.23 21.04 -0.40
C SER A 79 14.34 21.09 1.13
N GLN A 80 13.35 20.54 1.83
CA GLN A 80 13.45 20.27 3.26
C GLN A 80 14.19 18.95 3.48
N THR A 81 14.98 18.89 4.56
CA THR A 81 15.62 17.64 4.98
C THR A 81 14.52 16.68 5.42
N LEU A 82 14.47 15.50 4.80
CA LEU A 82 13.51 14.47 5.15
C LEU A 82 13.80 13.91 6.55
N GLU A 83 12.77 13.86 7.37
CA GLU A 83 12.78 13.21 8.67
C GLU A 83 12.94 11.69 8.52
N HIS A 84 13.31 11.03 9.62
CA HIS A 84 13.59 9.59 9.63
C HIS A 84 12.40 8.77 9.10
N ASP A 85 11.19 9.10 9.53
CA ASP A 85 9.97 8.40 9.14
C ASP A 85 9.66 8.56 7.64
N LEU A 86 9.99 9.71 7.06
CA LEU A 86 9.86 9.92 5.60
C LEU A 86 10.92 9.14 4.81
N LEU A 87 12.13 9.01 5.35
CA LEU A 87 13.17 8.17 4.75
C LEU A 87 12.78 6.69 4.79
N GLU A 88 12.22 6.20 5.90
CA GLU A 88 11.68 4.84 5.98
C GLU A 88 10.49 4.65 5.04
N ALA A 89 9.57 5.62 4.95
CA ALA A 89 8.49 5.59 3.96
C ALA A 89 9.02 5.52 2.51
N GLN A 90 10.11 6.24 2.18
CA GLN A 90 10.76 6.11 0.87
C GLN A 90 11.33 4.70 0.65
N ARG A 91 11.96 4.09 1.66
CA ARG A 91 12.46 2.72 1.56
C ARG A 91 11.34 1.72 1.31
N GLU A 92 10.18 1.91 1.94
CA GLU A 92 8.98 1.12 1.71
C GLU A 92 8.42 1.28 0.28
N ILE A 93 8.50 2.48 -0.30
CA ILE A 93 8.09 2.74 -1.70
C ILE A 93 9.03 2.05 -2.70
N HIS A 94 10.33 1.99 -2.38
CA HIS A 94 11.34 1.39 -3.24
C HIS A 94 11.44 -0.14 -3.15
N TRP A 95 10.77 -0.75 -2.17
CA TRP A 95 10.72 -2.19 -1.97
C TRP A 95 9.94 -2.92 -3.08
#